data_AF-A0A949NF57-F1
#
_entry.id   AF-A0A949NF57-F1
#
_cell.length_a   1.000
_cell.length_b   1.000
_cell.length_c   1.000
_cell.angle_alpha   90.00
_cell.angle_beta   90.00
_cell.angle_gamma   90.00
#
_symmetry.space_group_name_H-M   'P 1'
#
loop_
_entity.id
_entity.type
_entity.pdbx_description
1 polymer ?
#
loop_
_entity_poly.entity_id
_entity_poly.type
_entity_poly.pdbx_seq_one_letter_code
_entity_poly.pdbx_strand_id
1 'polypeptide(L)'
;ESTEGEPINADFKIKAMKDFTPKELIENNDHLSTTYYSKEILADLDKQLKKNNALKKTLSDAEKKAALLKAAQYYIDLLTE
;
A
#
# COMPACT_ATOMS: atom_id res chain seq x y z
N GLU A 1 2.28 -8.26 12.29
CA GLU A 1 1.99 -9.65 11.90
C GLU A 1 2.30 -9.78 10.42
N SER A 2 2.82 -10.94 9.99
CA SER A 2 3.00 -11.21 8.57
C SER A 2 1.65 -11.26 7.85
N THR A 3 1.67 -11.30 6.52
CA THR A 3 0.45 -11.53 5.72
C THR A 3 -0.26 -12.83 6.07
N GLU A 4 0.45 -13.78 6.67
CA GLU A 4 -0.04 -15.10 7.11
C GLU A 4 -0.36 -15.14 8.61
N GLY A 5 -0.31 -14.00 9.32
CA GLY A 5 -0.63 -13.91 10.75
C GLY A 5 0.51 -14.28 11.70
N GLU A 6 1.66 -14.72 11.18
CA GLU A 6 2.81 -15.07 12.01
C GLU A 6 3.40 -13.85 12.75
N PRO A 7 3.89 -14.03 14.00
CA PRO A 7 4.57 -12.98 14.74
C PRO A 7 5.89 -12.60 14.05
N ILE A 8 6.11 -11.29 13.89
CA ILE A 8 7.35 -10.76 13.32
C ILE A 8 8.15 -10.13 14.46
N ASN A 9 9.40 -10.59 14.63
CA ASN A 9 10.32 -9.95 15.54
C ASN A 9 10.69 -8.57 15.02
N ALA A 10 10.50 -7.56 15.87
CA ALA A 10 10.79 -6.17 15.57
C ALA A 10 11.83 -5.65 16.58
N ASP A 11 13.00 -5.27 16.06
CA ASP A 11 14.04 -4.65 16.87
C ASP A 11 13.84 -3.13 16.88
N PHE A 12 13.71 -2.56 18.08
CA PHE A 12 13.57 -1.12 18.28
C PHE A 12 14.84 -0.55 18.90
N LYS A 13 15.39 0.51 18.28
CA LYS A 13 16.50 1.28 18.84
C LYS A 13 15.97 2.55 19.49
N ILE A 14 15.65 2.47 20.78
CA ILE A 14 15.18 3.60 21.58
C ILE A 14 16.40 4.40 22.10
N LYS A 15 16.44 5.71 21.87
CA LYS A 15 17.46 6.62 22.40
C LYS A 15 16.87 7.69 23.34
N ALA A 16 15.61 8.05 23.16
CA ALA A 16 14.92 9.07 23.94
C ALA A 16 13.42 8.79 24.07
N MET A 17 12.76 9.46 25.03
CA MET A 17 11.31 9.28 25.27
C MET A 17 10.43 9.61 24.06
N LYS A 18 10.87 10.51 23.18
CA LYS A 18 10.16 10.85 21.93
C LYS A 18 10.07 9.67 20.94
N ASP A 19 10.97 8.70 21.06
CA ASP A 19 11.06 7.54 20.16
C ASP A 19 9.95 6.50 20.47
N PHE A 20 9.26 6.64 21.61
CA PHE A 20 8.08 5.84 21.95
C PHE A 20 6.79 6.35 21.28
N THR A 21 6.86 7.42 20.49
CA THR A 21 5.68 7.84 19.74
C THR A 21 5.36 6.81 18.64
N PRO A 22 4.07 6.58 18.33
CA PRO A 22 3.69 5.63 17.27
C PRO A 22 4.36 5.93 15.93
N LYS A 23 4.57 7.21 15.61
CA LYS A 23 5.26 7.64 14.40
C LYS A 23 6.70 7.14 14.37
N GLU A 24 7.47 7.39 15.42
CA GLU A 24 8.88 6.99 15.51
C GLU A 24 9.03 5.46 15.53
N LEU A 25 8.11 4.74 16.17
CA LEU A 25 8.11 3.26 16.16
C LEU A 25 7.85 2.69 14.76
N ILE A 26 6.97 3.32 13.98
CA ILE A 26 6.68 2.92 12.60
C ILE A 26 7.86 3.25 11.69
N GLU A 27 8.38 4.48 11.76
CA GLU A 27 9.45 4.95 10.87
C GLU A 27 10.79 4.25 11.12
N ASN A 28 11.09 3.86 12.37
CA ASN A 28 12.35 3.19 12.73
C ASN A 28 12.27 1.64 12.62
N ASN A 29 11.19 1.10 12.08
CA ASN A 29 11.05 -0.33 11.83
C ASN A 29 10.62 -0.58 10.38
N ASP A 30 11.50 -1.20 9.59
CA ASP A 30 11.29 -1.40 8.15
C ASP A 30 9.97 -2.11 7.81
N HIS A 31 9.57 -3.09 8.62
CA HIS A 31 8.33 -3.83 8.41
C HIS A 31 7.09 -2.99 8.72
N LEU A 32 7.10 -2.24 9.83
CA LEU A 32 6.00 -1.34 10.19
C LEU A 32 5.89 -0.17 9.22
N SER A 33 7.01 0.43 8.83
CA SER A 33 7.11 1.49 7.83
C SER A 33 6.50 1.03 6.50
N THR A 34 6.97 -0.11 5.97
CA THR A 34 6.47 -0.66 4.69
C THR A 34 4.98 -0.96 4.74
N THR A 35 4.51 -1.58 5.84
CA THR A 35 3.10 -1.92 6.02
C THR A 35 2.23 -0.67 6.14
N TYR A 36 2.69 0.32 6.90
CA TYR A 36 1.97 1.58 7.10
C TYR A 36 1.84 2.36 5.80
N TYR A 37 2.95 2.58 5.08
CA TYR A 37 2.91 3.27 3.79
C TYR A 37 2.09 2.51 2.76
N SER A 38 2.15 1.18 2.74
CA SER A 38 1.29 0.37 1.86
C SER A 38 -0.19 0.60 2.15
N LYS A 39 -0.60 0.64 3.43
CA LYS A 39 -1.98 0.93 3.82
C LYS A 39 -2.42 2.35 3.43
N GLU A 40 -1.57 3.35 3.67
CA GLU A 40 -1.86 4.74 3.30
C GLU A 40 -1.99 4.92 1.79
N ILE A 41 -1.07 4.33 1.02
CA ILE A 41 -1.11 4.35 -0.45
C ILE A 41 -2.39 3.69 -0.95
N LEU A 42 -2.76 2.51 -0.43
CA LEU A 42 -4.00 1.82 -0.80
C LEU A 42 -5.25 2.62 -0.44
N ALA A 43 -5.27 3.26 0.73
CA ALA A 43 -6.39 4.10 1.17
C ALA A 43 -6.56 5.34 0.29
N ASP A 44 -5.46 5.99 -0.10
CA ASP A 44 -5.51 7.12 -1.03
C ASP A 44 -5.93 6.68 -2.42
N LEU A 45 -5.41 5.55 -2.92
CA LEU A 45 -5.83 4.94 -4.19
C LEU A 45 -7.34 4.67 -4.19
N ASP A 46 -7.87 4.00 -3.17
CA ASP A 46 -9.31 3.75 -3.05
C ASP A 46 -10.13 5.04 -3.07
N LYS A 47 -9.68 6.08 -2.36
CA LYS A 47 -10.31 7.39 -2.35
C LYS A 47 -10.28 8.05 -3.73
N GLN A 48 -9.17 7.98 -4.45
CA GLN A 48 -9.04 8.53 -5.81
C GLN A 48 -9.91 7.76 -6.82
N LEU A 49 -9.92 6.44 -6.75
CA LEU A 49 -10.77 5.58 -7.57
C LEU A 49 -12.26 5.90 -7.35
N LYS A 50 -12.68 6.10 -6.09
CA LYS A 50 -14.05 6.49 -5.73
C LYS A 50 -14.42 7.90 -6.17
N LYS A 51 -13.48 8.83 -6.30
CA LYS A 51 -13.77 10.21 -6.75
C LYS A 51 -13.71 10.38 -8.27
N ASN A 52 -13.01 9.49 -8.98
CA ASN A 52 -12.81 9.64 -10.42
C ASN A 52 -14.00 9.12 -11.25
N ASN A 53 -14.88 10.03 -11.66
CA ASN A 53 -16.07 9.69 -12.46
C ASN A 53 -15.73 9.16 -13.86
N ALA A 54 -14.63 9.61 -14.48
CA ALA A 54 -14.19 9.10 -15.78
C ALA A 54 -13.73 7.64 -15.67
N LEU A 55 -12.99 7.33 -14.60
CA LEU A 55 -12.56 5.96 -14.32
C LEU A 55 -13.75 5.05 -14.01
N LYS A 56 -14.71 5.50 -13.19
CA LYS A 56 -15.95 4.75 -12.94
C LYS A 56 -16.71 4.38 -14.22
N LYS A 57 -16.84 5.34 -15.14
CA LYS A 57 -17.49 5.12 -16.45
C LYS A 57 -16.71 4.16 -17.33
N THR A 58 -15.39 4.19 -17.25
CA THR A 58 -14.52 3.24 -17.96
C THR A 58 -14.63 1.84 -17.37
N LEU A 59 -14.72 1.73 -16.03
CA LEU A 59 -14.83 0.47 -15.30
C LEU A 59 -16.21 -0.18 -15.38
N SER A 60 -17.27 0.58 -15.71
CA SER A 60 -18.61 0.02 -15.94
C SER A 60 -18.72 -0.75 -17.27
N ASP A 61 -17.77 -0.54 -18.18
CA ASP A 61 -17.68 -1.26 -19.45
C ASP A 61 -16.72 -2.46 -19.28
N ALA A 62 -17.20 -3.66 -19.57
CA ALA A 62 -16.47 -4.89 -19.31
C ALA A 62 -15.19 -5.02 -20.15
N GLU A 63 -15.22 -4.56 -21.41
CA GLU A 63 -14.08 -4.64 -22.33
C GLU A 63 -12.99 -3.65 -21.93
N LYS A 64 -13.39 -2.41 -21.60
CA LYS A 64 -12.46 -1.38 -21.13
C LYS A 64 -11.86 -1.72 -19.78
N LYS A 65 -12.64 -2.32 -18.87
CA LYS A 65 -12.13 -2.84 -17.60
C LYS A 65 -11.07 -3.92 -17.83
N ALA A 66 -11.31 -4.86 -18.73
CA ALA A 66 -10.35 -5.92 -19.05
C ALA A 66 -9.04 -5.35 -19.65
N ALA A 67 -9.15 -4.38 -20.57
CA ALA A 67 -7.99 -3.70 -21.14
C ALA A 67 -7.17 -2.95 -20.08
N LEU A 68 -7.84 -2.26 -19.14
CA LEU A 68 -7.18 -1.55 -18.05
C LEU A 68 -6.42 -2.50 -17.13
N LEU A 69 -7.04 -3.63 -16.75
CA LEU A 69 -6.38 -4.65 -15.92
C LEU A 69 -5.16 -5.26 -16.63
N LYS A 70 -5.25 -5.51 -17.94
CA LYS A 70 -4.12 -6.01 -18.73
C LYS A 70 -2.96 -5.01 -18.78
N ALA A 71 -3.25 -3.72 -18.94
CA ALA A 71 -2.23 -2.68 -18.90
C ALA A 71 -1.59 -2.57 -17.50
N ALA A 72 -2.39 -2.63 -16.44
CA ALA A 72 -1.89 -2.62 -15.07
C ALA A 72 -0.96 -3.81 -14.79
N GLN A 73 -1.35 -5.02 -15.21
CA GLN A 73 -0.51 -6.22 -15.08
C GLN A 73 0.82 -6.06 -15.80
N TYR A 74 0.80 -5.57 -17.04
CA TYR A 74 2.03 -5.32 -17.81
C TYR A 74 3.00 -4.38 -17.07
N TYR A 75 2.50 -3.30 -16.45
CA TYR A 75 3.36 -2.40 -15.69
C TYR A 75 3.85 -3.00 -14.38
N ILE A 76 3.05 -3.84 -13.72
CA ILE A 76 3.51 -4.59 -12.55
C ILE A 76 4.67 -5.50 -12.96
N ASP A 77 4.49 -6.29 -14.01
CA ASP A 77 5.51 -7.22 -14.52
C ASP A 77 6.82 -6.48 -14.83
N LEU A 78 6.74 -5.33 -15.53
CA LEU A 78 7.90 -4.50 -15.84
C LEU A 78 8.62 -3.94 -14.59
N LEU A 79 7.89 -3.68 -13.51
CA LEU A 79 8.44 -3.16 -12.25
C LEU A 79 8.95 -4.27 -11.32
N THR A 80 8.68 -5.54 -11.63
CA THR A 80 9.15 -6.68 -10.86
C THR A 80 10.37 -7.39 -11.49
N GLU A 81 10.73 -7.04 -12.74
CA GLU A 81 12.02 -7.36 -13.39
C GLU A 81 13.16 -6.45 -12.91
#